data_AF-A0A9D1HUZ3-F1
#
_entry.id   AF-A0A9D1HUZ3-F1
#
_cell.length_a   1.000
_cell.length_b   1.000
_cell.length_c   1.000
_cell.angle_alpha   90.00
_cell.angle_beta   90.00
_cell.angle_gamma   90.00
#
_symmetry.space_group_name_H-M   'P 1'
#
loop_
_entity.id
_entity.type
_entity.pdbx_description
1 polymer ?
#
loop_
_entity_poly.entity_id
_entity_poly.type
_entity_poly.pdbx_seq_one_letter_code
_entity_poly.pdbx_strand_id
1 'polypeptide(L)'
;MFVCFGNICRSPMAEFVFKEMARRAGAPIAVASAATACEEGRPVHPAVTEKLREEGVPAYPRKSVLLRPSDAEKYDLFVGMDEYNTRAIRRILGEAAEGKICRLLDFTDEPRDIADPWYTGDFDATYRDVSAGCKALLGRLVHNQGQV
;
A
#
# COMPACT_ATOMS: atom_id res chain seq x y z
N MET A 1 -3.90 -0.25 -5.76
CA MET A 1 -4.16 -1.14 -4.60
C MET A 1 -2.85 -1.46 -3.90
N PHE A 2 -2.78 -1.26 -2.58
CA PHE A 2 -1.62 -1.64 -1.76
C PHE A 2 -1.78 -3.05 -1.18
N VAL A 3 -0.73 -3.86 -1.22
CA VAL A 3 -0.82 -5.27 -0.83
C VAL A 3 0.33 -5.64 0.09
N CYS A 4 0.00 -6.29 1.22
CA CYS A 4 0.99 -6.94 2.08
C CYS A 4 0.49 -8.30 2.53
N PHE A 5 1.28 -9.02 3.34
CA PHE A 5 0.90 -10.35 3.80
C PHE A 5 -0.42 -10.37 4.59
N GLY A 6 -0.52 -9.53 5.62
CA GLY A 6 -1.59 -9.57 6.62
C GLY A 6 -2.74 -8.58 6.42
N ASN A 7 -2.53 -7.51 5.66
CA ASN A 7 -3.45 -6.36 5.55
C ASN A 7 -3.92 -5.77 6.88
N ILE A 8 -3.03 -5.79 7.88
CA ILE A 8 -3.24 -5.17 9.20
C ILE A 8 -2.17 -4.14 9.56
N CYS A 9 -0.95 -4.25 9.00
CA CYS A 9 0.18 -3.36 9.29
C CYS A 9 0.49 -2.42 8.11
N ARG A 10 1.32 -2.90 7.18
CA ARG A 10 1.92 -2.09 6.10
C ARG A 10 0.92 -1.58 5.05
N SER A 11 0.11 -2.46 4.46
CA SER A 11 -0.82 -2.06 3.40
C SER A 11 -1.97 -1.15 3.85
N PRO A 12 -2.55 -1.29 5.06
CA PRO A 12 -3.46 -0.28 5.60
C PRO A 12 -2.77 1.06 5.86
N MET A 13 -1.55 1.05 6.42
CA MET A 13 -0.77 2.28 6.63
C MET A 13 -0.58 3.03 5.31
N ALA A 14 -0.14 2.34 4.26
CA ALA A 14 0.03 2.92 2.93
C ALA A 14 -1.30 3.42 2.33
N GLU A 15 -2.40 2.70 2.52
CA GLU A 15 -3.73 3.15 2.08
C GLU A 15 -4.10 4.49 2.72
N PHE A 16 -4.01 4.62 4.04
CA PHE A 16 -4.40 5.85 4.73
C PHE A 16 -3.48 7.02 4.40
N VAL A 17 -2.16 6.80 4.42
CA VAL A 17 -1.16 7.81 4.07
C VAL A 17 -1.39 8.31 2.64
N PHE A 18 -1.53 7.40 1.68
CA PHE A 18 -1.70 7.78 0.29
C PHE A 18 -3.04 8.48 0.05
N LYS A 19 -4.14 8.03 0.68
CA LYS A 19 -5.45 8.71 0.60
C LYS A 19 -5.37 10.16 1.05
N GLU A 20 -4.72 10.41 2.19
CA GLU A 20 -4.58 11.76 2.70
C GLU A 20 -3.69 12.62 1.81
N MET A 21 -2.58 12.08 1.28
CA MET A 21 -1.73 12.80 0.33
C MET A 21 -2.48 13.14 -0.97
N ALA A 22 -3.19 12.17 -1.56
CA ALA A 22 -3.97 12.38 -2.79
C ALA A 22 -5.09 13.42 -2.57
N ARG A 23 -5.79 13.35 -1.42
CA ARG A 23 -6.80 14.32 -1.04
C ARG A 23 -6.22 15.74 -0.93
N ARG A 24 -5.07 15.90 -0.27
CA ARG A 24 -4.38 17.21 -0.15
C ARG A 24 -3.92 17.75 -1.50
N ALA A 25 -3.53 16.86 -2.42
CA ALA A 25 -3.13 17.22 -3.78
C ALA A 25 -4.33 17.50 -4.71
N GLY A 26 -5.57 17.27 -4.26
CA GLY A 26 -6.76 17.37 -5.11
C GLY A 26 -6.81 16.31 -6.23
N ALA A 27 -6.06 15.22 -6.07
CA ALA A 27 -5.97 14.15 -7.07
C ALA A 27 -7.05 13.09 -6.82
N PRO A 28 -8.00 12.88 -7.77
CA PRO A 28 -9.09 11.93 -7.60
C PRO A 28 -8.60 10.48 -7.85
N ILE A 29 -7.85 9.93 -6.91
CA ILE A 29 -7.27 8.57 -7.01
C ILE A 29 -8.04 7.62 -6.10
N ALA A 30 -8.53 6.52 -6.66
CA ALA A 30 -9.14 5.44 -5.89
C ALA A 30 -8.06 4.56 -5.24
N VAL A 31 -8.18 4.33 -3.93
CA VAL A 31 -7.17 3.62 -3.15
C VAL A 31 -7.83 2.59 -2.25
N ALA A 32 -7.26 1.39 -2.25
CA ALA A 32 -7.66 0.27 -1.40
C ALA A 32 -6.42 -0.56 -1.02
N SER A 33 -6.54 -1.39 0.01
CA SER A 33 -5.52 -2.36 0.39
C SER A 33 -6.06 -3.77 0.64
N ALA A 34 -5.23 -4.77 0.42
CA ALA A 34 -5.56 -6.19 0.57
C ALA A 34 -4.40 -7.05 1.11
N ALA A 35 -4.73 -8.28 1.52
CA ALA A 35 -3.83 -9.31 2.03
C ALA A 35 -3.54 -10.37 0.96
N THR A 36 -2.35 -10.96 0.98
CA THR A 36 -2.04 -12.09 0.10
C THR A 36 -2.45 -13.44 0.70
N ALA A 37 -2.50 -13.59 2.02
CA ALA A 37 -2.66 -14.92 2.64
C ALA A 37 -3.21 -14.95 4.08
N CYS A 38 -3.73 -13.84 4.62
CA CYS A 38 -4.22 -13.78 6.01
C CYS A 38 -5.75 -13.89 6.11
N GLU A 39 -6.23 -14.22 7.31
CA GLU A 39 -7.65 -14.23 7.66
C GLU A 39 -8.29 -12.85 7.41
N GLU A 40 -9.43 -12.84 6.72
CA GLU A 40 -10.24 -11.63 6.55
C GLU A 40 -10.90 -11.22 7.88
N GLY A 41 -11.28 -9.96 8.00
CA GLY A 41 -12.08 -9.51 9.14
C GLY A 41 -11.28 -8.93 10.30
N ARG A 42 -9.94 -9.00 10.27
CA ARG A 42 -9.07 -8.50 11.34
C ARG A 42 -8.94 -6.98 11.31
N PRO A 43 -8.97 -6.28 12.45
CA PRO A 43 -8.78 -4.84 12.48
C PRO A 43 -7.33 -4.47 12.11
N VAL A 44 -7.13 -3.19 11.78
CA VAL A 44 -5.78 -2.62 11.64
C VAL A 44 -5.04 -2.76 12.97
N HIS A 45 -3.74 -3.07 12.89
CA HIS A 45 -2.90 -3.23 14.07
C HIS A 45 -2.91 -1.94 14.92
N PRO A 46 -3.09 -2.01 16.25
CA PRO A 46 -3.23 -0.82 17.10
C PRO A 46 -2.08 0.19 16.93
N ALA A 47 -0.83 -0.29 16.88
CA ALA A 47 0.34 0.57 16.69
C ALA A 47 0.34 1.32 15.35
N VAL A 48 -0.31 0.80 14.30
CA VAL A 48 -0.49 1.56 13.04
C VAL A 48 -1.48 2.68 13.24
N THR A 49 -2.61 2.42 13.89
CA THR A 49 -3.61 3.45 14.18
C THR A 49 -3.03 4.55 15.06
N GLU A 50 -2.24 4.19 16.06
CA GLU A 50 -1.51 5.14 16.90
C GLU A 50 -0.52 5.96 16.10
N LYS A 51 0.31 5.32 15.26
CA LYS A 51 1.28 6.02 14.43
C LYS A 51 0.62 6.99 13.45
N LEU A 52 -0.47 6.59 12.81
CA LEU A 52 -1.23 7.46 11.89
C LEU A 52 -1.83 8.67 12.63
N ARG A 53 -2.29 8.47 13.87
CA ARG A 53 -2.82 9.55 14.71
C ARG A 53 -1.73 10.57 15.08
N GLU A 54 -0.54 10.10 15.45
CA GLU A 54 0.61 10.97 15.74
C GLU A 54 0.98 11.86 14.55
N GLU A 55 0.91 11.31 13.36
CA GLU A 55 1.27 11.97 12.11
C GLU A 55 0.12 12.79 11.50
N GLY A 56 -1.04 12.86 12.18
CA GLY A 56 -2.20 13.60 11.73
C GLY A 56 -2.84 13.04 10.46
N VAL A 57 -2.71 11.73 10.21
CA VAL A 57 -3.33 11.03 9.09
C VAL A 57 -4.66 10.43 9.56
N PRO A 58 -5.81 10.84 8.99
CA PRO A 58 -7.10 10.27 9.35
C PRO A 58 -7.16 8.77 9.04
N ALA A 59 -7.35 7.95 10.07
CA ALA A 59 -7.63 6.54 9.95
C ALA A 59 -9.07 6.25 10.38
N TYR A 60 -9.73 5.32 9.69
CA TYR A 60 -11.08 4.88 10.01
C TYR A 60 -11.12 3.36 10.18
N PRO A 61 -12.08 2.82 10.95
CA PRO A 61 -12.21 1.39 11.13
C PRO A 61 -12.34 0.67 9.79
N ARG A 62 -11.49 -0.33 9.58
CA ARG A 62 -11.54 -1.25 8.44
C ARG A 62 -11.14 -2.64 8.90
N LYS A 63 -11.42 -3.62 8.05
CA LYS A 63 -11.06 -5.02 8.26
C LYS A 63 -10.13 -5.51 7.16
N SER A 64 -9.27 -6.48 7.48
CA SER A 64 -8.45 -7.17 6.49
C SER A 64 -9.35 -7.82 5.44
N VAL A 65 -8.92 -7.74 4.18
CA VAL A 65 -9.57 -8.40 3.03
C VAL A 65 -8.52 -9.11 2.20
N LEU A 66 -8.88 -10.20 1.54
CA LEU A 66 -7.97 -10.93 0.66
C LEU A 66 -7.95 -10.32 -0.74
N LEU A 67 -6.76 -10.31 -1.36
CA LEU A 67 -6.60 -10.04 -2.77
C LEU A 67 -7.26 -11.16 -3.57
N ARG A 68 -8.10 -10.81 -4.54
CA ARG A 68 -8.83 -11.76 -5.37
C ARG A 68 -8.40 -11.62 -6.83
N PRO A 69 -8.43 -12.70 -7.64
CA PRO A 69 -8.15 -12.62 -9.08
C PRO A 69 -8.98 -11.53 -9.79
N SER A 70 -10.25 -11.37 -9.39
CA SER A 70 -11.14 -10.34 -9.94
C SER A 70 -10.75 -8.90 -9.63
N ASP A 71 -9.77 -8.67 -8.74
CA ASP A 71 -9.25 -7.32 -8.51
C ASP A 71 -8.33 -6.86 -9.65
N ALA A 72 -7.74 -7.78 -10.42
CA ALA A 72 -6.85 -7.46 -11.55
C ALA A 72 -7.48 -6.52 -12.59
N GLU A 73 -8.80 -6.60 -12.74
CA GLU A 73 -9.61 -5.78 -13.65
C GLU A 73 -10.06 -4.46 -13.03
N LYS A 74 -10.03 -4.34 -11.69
CA LYS A 74 -10.56 -3.18 -10.95
C LYS A 74 -9.53 -2.11 -10.67
N TYR A 75 -8.25 -2.46 -10.69
CA TYR A 75 -7.16 -1.55 -10.31
C TYR A 75 -6.07 -1.51 -11.38
N ASP A 76 -5.56 -0.31 -11.64
CA ASP A 76 -4.51 -0.07 -12.63
C ASP A 76 -3.12 -0.46 -12.11
N LEU A 77 -2.93 -0.45 -10.78
CA LEU A 77 -1.65 -0.66 -10.14
C LEU A 77 -1.78 -1.45 -8.84
N PHE A 78 -0.92 -2.43 -8.65
CA PHE A 78 -0.75 -3.25 -7.45
C PHE A 78 0.63 -3.00 -6.87
N VAL A 79 0.66 -2.48 -5.65
CA VAL A 79 1.88 -2.05 -4.99
C VAL A 79 2.15 -2.96 -3.80
N GLY A 80 3.18 -3.80 -3.91
CA GLY A 80 3.68 -4.66 -2.84
C GLY A 80 4.59 -3.89 -1.87
N MET A 81 4.68 -4.35 -0.62
CA MET A 81 5.57 -3.75 0.38
C MET A 81 6.97 -4.36 0.37
N ASP A 82 7.08 -5.58 -0.13
CA ASP A 82 8.32 -6.33 -0.27
C ASP A 82 8.25 -7.26 -1.50
N GLU A 83 9.36 -7.90 -1.85
CA GLU A 83 9.41 -8.83 -2.98
C GLU A 83 8.58 -10.11 -2.75
N TYR A 84 8.34 -10.51 -1.51
CA TYR A 84 7.42 -11.62 -1.23
C TYR A 84 5.99 -11.27 -1.64
N ASN A 85 5.56 -10.04 -1.38
CA ASN A 85 4.24 -9.53 -1.75
C ASN A 85 4.11 -9.45 -3.27
N THR A 86 5.10 -8.91 -3.99
CA THR A 86 5.03 -8.82 -5.47
C THR A 86 4.93 -10.21 -6.11
N ARG A 87 5.71 -11.19 -5.65
CA ARG A 87 5.59 -12.58 -6.11
C ARG A 87 4.23 -13.19 -5.78
N ALA A 88 3.69 -12.94 -4.59
CA ALA A 88 2.38 -13.44 -4.21
C ALA A 88 1.25 -12.80 -5.04
N ILE A 89 1.33 -11.49 -5.31
CA ILE A 89 0.39 -10.79 -6.20
C ILE A 89 0.41 -11.43 -7.61
N ARG A 90 1.61 -11.64 -8.18
CA ARG A 90 1.75 -12.31 -9.49
C ARG A 90 1.10 -13.69 -9.50
N ARG A 91 1.29 -14.48 -8.43
CA ARG A 91 0.67 -15.80 -8.29
C ARG A 91 -0.85 -15.76 -8.19
N ILE A 92 -1.42 -14.77 -7.49
CA ILE A 92 -2.86 -14.66 -7.26
C ILE A 92 -3.58 -14.09 -8.48
N LEU A 93 -3.01 -13.07 -9.12
CA LEU A 93 -3.65 -12.35 -10.23
C LEU A 93 -3.32 -12.91 -11.61
N GLY A 94 -2.21 -13.65 -11.74
CA GLY A 94 -1.76 -14.19 -13.02
C GLY A 94 -1.41 -13.11 -14.04
N GLU A 95 -1.53 -13.46 -15.33
CA GLU A 95 -1.18 -12.60 -16.48
C GLU A 95 -2.02 -11.30 -16.53
N ALA A 96 -3.22 -11.28 -15.93
CA ALA A 96 -4.09 -10.11 -15.91
C ALA A 96 -3.48 -8.90 -15.15
N ALA A 97 -2.45 -9.12 -14.34
CA ALA A 97 -1.72 -8.09 -13.62
C ALA A 97 -0.29 -7.85 -14.18
N GLU A 98 0.05 -8.41 -15.34
CA GLU A 98 1.32 -8.14 -15.99
C GLU A 98 1.51 -6.63 -16.26
N GLY A 99 2.70 -6.11 -15.95
CA GLY A 99 2.99 -4.67 -16.03
C GLY A 99 2.34 -3.80 -14.95
N LYS A 100 1.44 -4.33 -14.10
CA LYS A 100 0.73 -3.57 -13.05
C LYS A 100 1.33 -3.74 -11.65
N ILE A 101 2.41 -4.50 -11.49
CA ILE A 101 2.94 -4.89 -10.18
C ILE A 101 4.31 -4.24 -9.93
N CYS A 102 4.44 -3.53 -8.81
CA CYS A 102 5.67 -2.86 -8.38
C CYS A 102 5.81 -2.91 -6.84
N ARG A 103 6.99 -2.60 -6.30
CA ARG A 103 7.14 -2.32 -4.86
C ARG A 103 6.99 -0.83 -4.60
N LEU A 104 6.54 -0.48 -3.40
CA LEU A 104 6.29 0.91 -3.02
C LEU A 104 7.54 1.80 -3.10
N LEU A 105 8.71 1.28 -2.69
CA LEU A 105 9.95 2.06 -2.74
C LEU A 105 10.63 2.06 -4.12
N ASP A 106 10.15 1.27 -5.10
CA ASP A 106 10.71 1.31 -6.46
C ASP A 106 10.48 2.68 -7.14
N PHE A 107 9.60 3.52 -6.61
CA PHE A 107 9.37 4.90 -7.08
C PHE A 107 10.34 5.92 -6.48
N THR A 108 11.16 5.53 -5.50
CA THR A 108 12.11 6.39 -4.80
C THR A 108 13.53 6.20 -5.35
N ASP A 109 14.47 7.05 -4.92
CA ASP A 109 15.89 6.91 -5.25
C ASP A 109 16.57 5.75 -4.50
N GLU A 110 15.87 5.11 -3.55
CA GLU A 110 16.38 4.00 -2.73
C GLU A 110 15.46 2.76 -2.82
N PRO A 111 15.44 2.05 -3.96
CA PRO A 111 14.57 0.89 -4.15
C PRO A 111 14.95 -0.27 -3.24
N ARG A 112 14.04 -0.65 -2.32
CA ARG A 112 14.21 -1.76 -1.37
C ARG A 112 12.89 -2.27 -0.82
N ASP A 113 12.95 -3.33 -0.03
CA ASP A 113 11.78 -3.84 0.69
C ASP A 113 11.48 -3.01 1.94
N ILE A 114 10.19 -2.89 2.28
CA ILE A 114 9.72 -2.30 3.52
C ILE A 114 9.62 -3.40 4.57
N ALA A 115 10.45 -3.26 5.62
CA ALA A 115 10.46 -4.18 6.75
C ALA A 115 9.07 -4.29 7.39
N ASP A 116 8.66 -5.53 7.72
CA ASP A 116 7.37 -5.77 8.35
C ASP A 116 7.41 -5.46 9.85
N PRO A 117 6.66 -4.44 10.32
CA PRO A 117 6.67 -4.06 11.73
C PRO A 117 6.02 -5.11 12.63
N TRP A 118 5.28 -6.07 12.07
CA TRP A 118 4.84 -7.24 12.82
C TRP A 118 6.02 -8.06 13.38
N TYR A 119 7.13 -8.13 12.64
CA TYR A 119 8.33 -8.87 13.05
C TYR A 119 9.38 -7.96 13.69
N THR A 120 9.55 -6.73 13.19
CA THR A 120 10.59 -5.82 13.73
C THR A 120 10.14 -5.04 14.95
N GLY A 121 8.83 -4.80 15.12
CA GLY A 121 8.28 -3.90 16.12
C GLY A 121 8.50 -2.41 15.82
N ASP A 122 9.18 -2.06 14.71
CA ASP A 122 9.54 -0.68 14.37
C ASP A 122 8.53 -0.07 13.38
N PHE A 123 7.45 0.47 13.93
CA PHE A 123 6.41 1.14 13.15
C PHE A 123 6.84 2.50 12.61
N ASP A 124 7.82 3.15 13.24
CA ASP A 124 8.37 4.43 12.79
C ASP A 124 9.17 4.27 11.50
N ALA A 125 10.04 3.26 11.42
CA ALA A 125 10.78 2.94 10.21
C ALA A 125 9.84 2.58 9.07
N THR A 126 8.85 1.72 9.33
CA THR A 126 7.83 1.39 8.33
C THR A 126 7.08 2.63 7.85
N TYR A 127 6.69 3.53 8.75
CA TYR A 127 5.99 4.75 8.38
C TYR A 127 6.86 5.68 7.52
N ARG A 128 8.14 5.87 7.86
CA ARG A 128 9.06 6.67 7.05
C ARG A 128 9.15 6.14 5.62
N ASP A 129 9.32 4.83 5.48
CA ASP A 129 9.39 4.17 4.18
C ASP A 129 8.08 4.30 3.39
N VAL A 130 6.96 4.01 4.04
CA VAL A 130 5.63 4.13 3.42
C VAL A 130 5.37 5.56 2.97
N SER A 131 5.67 6.55 3.81
CA SER A 131 5.48 7.97 3.49
C SER A 131 6.34 8.41 2.31
N ALA A 132 7.62 8.02 2.28
CA ALA A 132 8.54 8.32 1.19
C ALA A 132 8.05 7.71 -0.14
N GLY A 133 7.70 6.43 -0.14
CA GLY A 133 7.19 5.74 -1.32
C GLY A 133 5.83 6.27 -1.79
N CYS A 134 4.91 6.57 -0.88
CA CYS A 134 3.61 7.16 -1.21
C CYS A 134 3.78 8.54 -1.85
N LYS A 135 4.68 9.38 -1.33
CA LYS A 135 4.99 10.70 -1.91
C LYS A 135 5.55 10.58 -3.32
N ALA A 136 6.51 9.68 -3.52
CA ALA A 136 7.13 9.47 -4.82
C ALA A 136 6.14 8.91 -5.85
N LEU A 137 5.33 7.91 -5.46
CA LEU A 137 4.26 7.34 -6.27
C LEU A 137 3.23 8.41 -6.67
N LEU A 138 2.77 9.23 -5.72
CA LEU A 138 1.82 10.30 -6.02
C LEU A 138 2.41 11.30 -7.01
N GLY A 139 3.68 11.67 -6.83
CA GLY A 139 4.42 12.50 -7.79
C GLY A 139 4.38 11.90 -9.19
N ARG A 140 4.70 10.60 -9.32
CA ARG A 140 4.66 9.88 -10.61
C ARG A 140 3.27 9.89 -11.24
N LEU A 141 2.22 9.62 -10.47
CA LEU A 141 0.85 9.54 -10.98
C LEU A 141 0.31 10.90 -11.42
N VAL A 142 0.58 11.97 -10.67
CA VAL A 142 0.13 13.32 -11.02
C VAL A 142 0.90 13.88 -12.22
N HIS A 143 2.22 13.66 -12.32
CA HIS A 143 3.00 14.11 -13.48
C HIS A 143 2.56 13.42 -14.78
N ASN A 144 2.19 12.13 -14.72
CA ASN A 144 1.71 11.39 -15.88
C ASN A 144 0.34 11.84 -16.39
N GLN A 145 -0.49 12.47 -15.54
CA GLN A 145 -1.80 13.00 -15.95
C GLN A 145 -1.70 14.32 -16.73
N GLY A 146 -0.53 14.97 -16.75
CA GLY A 146 -0.26 16.21 -17.49
C GLY A 146 0.36 16.01 -18.89
N GLN A 147 0.54 14.77 -19.34
CA GLN A 147 1.00 14.45 -20.69
C GLN A 147 -0.11 13.73 -21.45
N VAL A 148 -1.14 14.48 -21.84
CA VAL A 148 -2.14 14.09 -22.85
C VAL A 148 -2.34 15.27 -23.79
#